data_AF-A0A382IL51-F1
#
_entry.id   AF-A0A382IL51-F1
#
_cell.length_a   1.000
_cell.length_b   1.000
_cell.length_c   1.000
_cell.angle_alpha   90.00
_cell.angle_beta   90.00
_cell.angle_gamma   90.00
#
_symmetry.space_group_name_H-M   'P 1'
#
loop_
_entity.id
_entity.type
_entity.pdbx_description
1 polymer ?
#
loop_
_entity_poly.entity_id
_entity_poly.type
_entity_poly.pdbx_seq_one_letter_code
_entity_poly.pdbx_strand_id
1 'polypeptide(L)' 'MYFIDLKRIGLLGCGAIGTQIALAIDSGKIPATLTHVYDIERSQADNLVSKL' A
#
# COMPACT_ATOMS: atom_id res chain seq x y z
N MET A 1 10.14 17.41 19.12
CA MET A 1 10.03 16.55 17.92
C MET A 1 9.02 15.46 18.25
N TYR A 2 7.83 15.48 17.64
CA TYR A 2 6.80 14.45 17.89
C TYR A 2 7.08 13.28 16.96
N PHE A 3 7.36 12.10 17.50
CA PHE A 3 7.41 10.87 16.73
C PHE A 3 5.98 10.44 16.43
N ILE A 4 5.56 10.50 15.17
CA ILE A 4 4.32 9.88 14.73
C ILE A 4 4.59 8.38 14.56
N ASP A 5 3.91 7.56 15.35
CA ASP A 5 3.88 6.11 15.18
C ASP A 5 3.06 5.77 13.93
N LEU A 6 3.75 5.46 12.82
CA LEU A 6 3.12 5.09 11.55
C LEU A 6 2.43 3.73 11.70
N LYS A 7 1.13 3.70 11.41
CA LYS A 7 0.37 2.46 11.45
C LYS A 7 0.81 1.55 10.31
N ARG A 8 1.02 0.27 10.64
CA ARG A 8 1.35 -0.78 9.70
C ARG A 8 0.08 -1.33 9.08
N ILE A 9 -0.01 -1.33 7.75
CA ILE A 9 -1.21 -1.73 7.02
C ILE A 9 -0.88 -2.90 6.09
N GLY A 10 -1.79 -3.86 6.01
CA GLY A 10 -1.85 -4.85 4.93
C GLY A 10 -3.00 -4.50 3.99
N LEU A 11 -2.78 -4.64 2.68
CA LEU A 11 -3.78 -4.32 1.66
C LEU A 11 -4.24 -5.58 0.93
N LEU A 12 -5.56 -5.82 0.95
CA LEU A 12 -6.21 -6.88 0.19
C LEU A 12 -6.90 -6.27 -1.04
N GLY A 13 -6.54 -6.77 -2.23
CA GLY A 13 -7.00 -6.27 -3.52
C GLY A 13 -6.03 -5.25 -4.12
N CYS A 14 -5.40 -5.60 -5.24
CA CYS A 14 -4.39 -4.82 -5.95
C CYS A 14 -4.92 -4.26 -7.29
N GLY A 15 -6.25 -4.20 -7.46
CA GLY A 15 -6.90 -3.51 -8.58
C GLY A 15 -6.83 -1.98 -8.47
N ALA A 16 -7.74 -1.28 -9.17
CA ALA A 16 -7.72 0.19 -9.25
C ALA A 16 -7.74 0.90 -7.88
N ILE A 17 -8.68 0.54 -6.99
CA ILE A 17 -8.82 1.20 -5.68
C ILE A 17 -7.64 0.87 -4.78
N GLY A 18 -7.26 -0.40 -4.68
CA GLY A 18 -6.11 -0.82 -3.88
C GLY A 18 -4.82 -0.13 -4.30
N THR A 19 -4.61 0.00 -5.62
CA THR A 19 -3.47 0.74 -6.16
C THR A 19 -3.46 2.19 -5.70
N GLN A 20 -4.60 2.89 -5.76
CA GLN A 20 -4.67 4.29 -5.30
C GLN A 20 -4.43 4.43 -3.80
N ILE A 21 -4.89 3.47 -2.98
CA ILE A 21 -4.62 3.45 -1.54
C ILE A 21 -3.13 3.25 -1.28
N ALA A 22 -2.50 2.28 -1.94
CA ALA A 22 -1.08 2.00 -1.80
C ALA A 22 -0.22 3.21 -2.20
N LEU A 23 -0.52 3.85 -3.34
CA LEU A 23 0.18 5.06 -3.80
C LEU A 23 -0.02 6.25 -2.85
N ALA A 24 -1.20 6.39 -2.25
CA ALA A 24 -1.44 7.44 -1.26
C ALA A 24 -0.63 7.21 0.03
N ILE A 25 -0.41 5.96 0.44
CA ILE A 25 0.46 5.63 1.56
C ILE A 25 1.93 5.88 1.18
N ASP A 26 2.37 5.36 0.03
CA ASP A 26 3.75 5.44 -0.44
C ASP A 26 4.23 6.89 -0.67
N SER A 27 3.37 7.72 -1.27
CA SER A 27 3.64 9.16 -1.44
C SER A 27 3.61 9.98 -0.13
N GLY A 28 3.29 9.36 1.00
CA GLY A 28 3.18 10.02 2.31
C GLY A 28 1.90 10.86 2.50
N LYS A 29 0.96 10.83 1.55
CA LYS A 29 -0.35 11.50 1.67
C LYS A 29 -1.19 10.89 2.80
N ILE A 30 -1.03 9.60 3.05
CA ILE A 30 -1.56 8.88 4.20
C ILE A 30 -0.37 8.50 5.10
N PRO A 31 -0.27 8.99 6.34
CA PRO A 31 0.84 8.69 7.24
C PRO A 31 0.71 7.25 7.79
N ALA A 32 1.14 6.28 7.00
CA ALA A 32 1.16 4.87 7.32
C ALA A 32 2.36 4.16 6.65
N THR A 33 2.58 2.91 6.99
CA THR A 33 3.53 2.03 6.31
C THR A 33 2.77 0.84 5.73
N LEU A 34 2.80 0.69 4.41
CA LEU A 34 2.29 -0.50 3.75
C LEU A 34 3.30 -1.64 3.94
N THR A 35 2.87 -2.75 4.52
CA THR A 35 3.77 -3.86 4.88
C THR A 35 3.56 -5.10 4.05
N HIS A 36 2.33 -5.31 3.55
CA HIS A 36 1.97 -6.46 2.75
C HIS A 36 0.88 -6.05 1.77
N VAL A 37 0.92 -6.62 0.57
CA VAL A 37 -0.17 -6.57 -0.40
C VAL A 37 -0.55 -8.00 -0.79
N TYR A 38 -1.82 -8.22 -1.08
CA TYR A 38 -2.33 -9.48 -1.59
C TYR A 38 -3.40 -9.22 -2.63
N ASP A 39 -3.40 -10.03 -3.68
CA ASP A 39 -4.52 -10.19 -4.60
C ASP A 39 -4.68 -11.69 -4.89
N ILE A 40 -5.90 -12.11 -5.22
CA ILE A 40 -6.13 -13.50 -5.65
C ILE A 40 -5.40 -13.79 -6.96
N GLU A 41 -5.27 -12.77 -7.82
CA GLU A 41 -4.45 -12.81 -9.01
C GLU A 41 -3.06 -12.24 -8.68
N ARG A 42 -2.09 -13.13 -8.43
CA ARG A 42 -0.74 -12.75 -7.96
C ARG A 42 -0.07 -11.70 -8.83
N SER A 43 -0.29 -11.76 -10.14
CA SER A 43 0.27 -10.79 -11.09
C SER A 43 -0.14 -9.34 -10.79
N GLN A 44 -1.31 -9.11 -10.19
CA GLN A 44 -1.77 -7.78 -9.78
C GLN A 44 -1.02 -7.26 -8.55
N ALA A 45 -0.73 -8.14 -7.59
CA ALA A 45 0.11 -7.78 -6.45
C ALA A 45 1.54 -7.44 -6.89
N ASP A 46 2.12 -8.26 -7.78
CA ASP A 46 3.45 -8.01 -8.33
C ASP A 46 3.49 -6.68 -9.13
N ASN A 47 2.46 -6.42 -9.95
CA ASN A 47 2.32 -5.16 -10.70
C ASN A 47 2.20 -3.96 -9.76
N LEU A 48 1.40 -4.05 -8.70
CA LEU A 48 1.29 -2.97 -7.72
C LEU A 48 2.63 -2.69 -7.04
N VAL A 49 3.34 -3.72 -6.57
CA VAL A 49 4.65 -3.57 -5.93
C VAL A 49 5.66 -2.91 -6.86
N SER A 50 5.61 -3.16 -8.17
CA SER A 50 6.52 -2.50 -9.13
C SER A 50 6.32 -0.98 -9.29
N LYS A 51 5.23 -0.42 -8.76
CA LYS A 51 4.86 1.01 -8.85
C LYS A 51 5.09 1.79 -7.55
N LEU A 52 5.42 1.10 -6.47
CA LEU A 52 5.77 1.66 -5.16
C LEU A 52 7.30 1.71 -5.08
#